data_AF-A0A2W4JQV3-F1
#
_entry.id   AF-A0A2W4JQV3-F1
#
_cell.length_a   1.000
_cell.length_b   1.000
_cell.length_c   1.000
_cell.angle_alpha   90.00
_cell.angle_beta   90.00
_cell.angle_gamma   90.00
#
_symmetry.space_group_name_H-M   'P 1'
#
loop_
_entity.id
_entity.type
_entity.pdbx_description
1 polymer ?
#
loop_
_entity_poly.entity_id
_entity_poly.type
_entity_poly.pdbx_seq_one_letter_code
_entity_poly.pdbx_strand_id
1 'polypeptide(L)' 'MIVELDRSRELPLYLQISRQIRDQIRSGELPPGTRLPPERRLAAMLGVNRTT' A
#
# COMPACT_ATOMS: atom_id res chain seq x y z
N MET A 1 -4.81 -5.86 -6.40
CA MET A 1 -4.09 -4.93 -5.52
C MET A 1 -3.64 -3.74 -6.34
N ILE A 2 -4.44 -2.67 -6.33
CA ILE A 2 -4.09 -1.37 -6.90
C ILE A 2 -3.88 -0.47 -5.68
N VAL A 3 -2.66 -0.01 -5.44
CA VAL A 3 -2.34 0.91 -4.35
C VAL A 3 -1.86 2.18 -5.04
N GLU A 4 -2.56 3.28 -4.83
CA GLU A 4 -2.26 4.59 -5.41
C GLU A 4 -1.78 5.54 -4.32
N LEU A 5 -0.68 6.23 -4.59
CA LEU A 5 -0.11 7.20 -3.66
C LEU A 5 -0.24 8.61 -4.19
N ASP A 6 -0.79 9.46 -3.35
CA ASP A 6 -0.91 10.87 -3.60
C ASP A 6 0.16 11.62 -2.80
N ARG A 7 1.24 12.00 -3.49
CA ARG A 7 2.36 12.75 -2.89
C ARG A 7 2.01 14.22 -2.60
N SER A 8 0.86 14.71 -3.08
CA SER A 8 0.40 16.07 -2.82
C SER A 8 -0.36 16.21 -1.49
N ARG A 9 -0.77 15.08 -0.89
CA ARG A 9 -1.42 15.06 0.41
C ARG A 9 -0.40 15.23 1.53
N GLU A 10 -0.82 15.95 2.58
CA GLU A 10 -0.06 16.04 3.84
C GLU A 10 0.08 14.69 4.56
N LEU A 11 -0.71 13.67 4.17
CA LEU A 11 -0.65 12.36 4.78
C LEU A 11 0.65 11.62 4.36
N PRO A 12 1.48 11.16 5.31
CA PRO A 12 2.65 10.35 5.01
C PRO A 12 2.35 9.14 4.12
N LEU A 13 3.28 8.82 3.21
CA LEU A 13 3.10 7.75 2.22
C LEU A 13 2.85 6.38 2.87
N TYR A 14 3.57 6.04 3.95
CA TYR A 14 3.34 4.79 4.68
C TYR A 14 1.92 4.70 5.28
N LEU A 15 1.32 5.84 5.68
CA LEU A 15 -0.06 5.89 6.15
C LEU A 15 -1.05 5.72 5.00
N GLN A 16 -0.77 6.28 3.82
CA GLN A 16 -1.58 6.05 2.63
C GLN A 16 -1.61 4.56 2.24
N ILE A 17 -0.44 3.92 2.22
CA ILE A 17 -0.29 2.48 1.93
C ILE A 17 -1.07 1.64 2.94
N SER A 18 -0.83 1.87 4.24
CA SER A 18 -1.45 1.07 5.30
C SER A 18 -2.98 1.23 5.34
N ARG A 19 -3.50 2.42 5.02
CA ARG A 19 -4.95 2.64 4.90
C ARG A 19 -5.54 1.87 3.73
N GLN A 20 -4.97 2.01 2.53
CA GLN A 20 -5.48 1.30 1.35
C GLN A 20 -5.43 -0.22 1.50
N ILE A 21 -4.35 -0.78 2.07
CA ILE A 21 -4.28 -2.22 2.35
C ILE A 21 -5.38 -2.64 3.33
N ARG A 22 -5.60 -1.86 4.39
CA ARG A 22 -6.65 -2.15 5.38
C ARG A 22 -8.05 -2.09 4.75
N ASP A 23 -8.28 -1.13 3.87
CA ASP A 23 -9.55 -0.96 3.18
C ASP A 23 -9.79 -2.08 2.16
N GLN A 24 -8.74 -2.55 1.48
CA GLN A 24 -8.80 -3.72 0.59
C GLN A 24 -9.07 -5.03 1.36
N ILE A 25 -8.52 -5.17 2.57
CA ILE A 25 -8.85 -6.31 3.46
C ILE A 25 -10.32 -6.23 3.89
N ARG A 26 -10.80 -5.04 4.27
CA ARG A 26 -12.18 -4.83 4.75
C ARG A 26 -13.24 -4.99 3.65
N SER A 27 -12.93 -4.56 2.44
CA SER A 27 -13.80 -4.70 1.26
C SER A 27 -13.83 -6.11 0.70
N GLY A 28 -12.92 -7.00 1.14
CA GLY A 28 -12.80 -8.36 0.64
C GLY A 28 -11.98 -8.50 -0.65
N GLU A 29 -11.43 -7.41 -1.19
CA GLU A 29 -10.50 -7.43 -2.32
C GLU A 29 -9.19 -8.16 -2.00
N LEU A 30 -8.78 -8.14 -0.73
CA LEU A 30 -7.68 -8.94 -0.19
C LEU A 30 -8.24 -9.98 0.78
N PRO A 31 -8.63 -11.17 0.28
CA PRO A 31 -9.12 -12.22 1.15
C PRO A 31 -8.00 -12.69 2.12
N PRO A 32 -8.36 -13.13 3.33
CA PRO A 32 -7.41 -13.67 4.28
C PRO A 32 -6.62 -14.83 3.65
N GLY A 33 -5.29 -14.81 3.83
CA GLY A 33 -4.37 -15.75 3.17
C GLY A 33 -3.73 -15.20 1.88
N THR A 34 -4.16 -14.04 1.40
CA THR A 34 -3.49 -13.37 0.28
C THR A 34 -2.07 -12.99 0.65
N ARG A 35 -1.09 -13.50 -0.09
CA ARG A 35 0.31 -13.08 0.07
C ARG A 35 0.46 -11.65 -0.43
N LEU A 36 0.77 -10.75 0.50
CA LEU A 36 1.21 -9.40 0.14
C LEU A 36 2.56 -9.49 -0.58
N PRO A 37 2.80 -8.62 -1.59
CA PRO A 37 4.10 -8.54 -2.22
C PRO A 37 5.16 -8.14 -1.18
N PRO A 38 6.42 -8.58 -1.35
CA PRO A 38 7.51 -8.15 -0.50
C PRO A 38 7.64 -6.62 -0.51
N GLU A 39 8.02 -6.04 0.62
CA GLU A 39 8.19 -4.59 0.80
C GLU A 39 8.99 -3.93 -0.34
N ARG A 40 10.08 -4.55 -0.80
CA ARG A 40 10.89 -4.04 -1.92
C ARG A 40 10.10 -3.94 -3.24
N ARG A 41 9.24 -4.93 -3.50
CA ARG A 41 8.41 -4.96 -4.71
C ARG A 41 7.28 -3.94 -4.60
N LEU A 42 6.70 -3.81 -3.41
CA LEU A 42 5.69 -2.79 -3.13
C LEU A 42 6.28 -1.39 -3.30
N ALA A 43 7.45 -1.11 -2.72
CA ALA A 43 8.15 0.16 -2.87
C ALA A 43 8.48 0.49 -4.34
N ALA A 44 8.94 -0.51 -5.11
CA ALA A 44 9.22 -0.37 -6.54
C ALA A 44 7.96 -0.11 -7.37
N MET A 45 6.84 -0.80 -7.08
CA MET A 45 5.56 -0.60 -7.75
C MET A 45 4.96 0.78 -7.46
N LEU A 46 5.23 1.31 -6.27
CA LEU A 46 4.69 2.58 -5.78
C LEU A 46 5.63 3.78 -6.04
N GLY A 47 6.85 3.52 -6.50
CA GLY A 47 7.87 4.54 -6.69
C GLY A 47 8.22 5.29 -5.39
N VAL A 48 8.18 4.60 -4.25
CA VAL A 48 8.56 5.17 -2.94
C VAL A 48 9.92 4.66 -2.50
N ASN A 49 10.67 5.51 -1.80
CA ASN A 49 11.98 5.13 -1.29
C ASN A 49 11.82 4.19 -0.08
N ARG A 50 12.71 3.21 0.03
CA ARG A 50 12.63 2.05 0.93
C ARG A 50 12.63 2.40 2.43
N THR A 51 12.91 3.64 2.77
CA THR A 51 13.00 4.16 4.15
C THR A 51 11.73 4.86 4.64
N THR A 52 10.64 4.85 3.86
CA THR A 52 9.36 5.50 4.21
C THR A 52 8.38 4.48 4.76
#